data_AF-A0A972TI47-F1
#
_entry.id   AF-A0A972TI47-F1
#
_cell.length_a   1.000
_cell.length_b   1.000
_cell.length_c   1.000
_cell.angle_alpha   90.00
_cell.angle_beta   90.00
_cell.angle_gamma   90.00
#
_symmetry.space_group_name_H-M   'P 1'
#
loop_
_entity.id
_entity.type
_entity.pdbx_description
1 polymer ?
#
loop_
_entity_poly.entity_id
_entity_poly.type
_entity_poly.pdbx_seq_one_letter_code
_entity_poly.pdbx_strand_id
1 'polypeptide(L)' 'MKSIEVEGKTTKEAIKSALRKLGVAKDDVDVKILNEEQKGLFGMSGTHKAKVKVTVKKR' A
#
# COMPACT_ATOMS: atom_id res chain seq x y z
N MET A 1 -5.53 -12.17 13.10
CA MET A 1 -5.80 -10.97 12.27
C MET A 1 -5.29 -11.26 10.86
N LYS A 2 -6.05 -10.95 9.81
CA LYS A 2 -5.57 -11.13 8.42
C LYS A 2 -4.84 -9.84 8.00
N SER A 3 -3.59 -9.95 7.58
CA SER A 3 -2.84 -8.82 7.00
C SER A 3 -2.19 -9.26 5.70
N ILE A 4 -2.12 -8.35 4.72
CA ILE A 4 -1.40 -8.56 3.47
C ILE A 4 -0.39 -7.44 3.24
N GLU A 5 0.70 -7.78 2.58
CA GLU A 5 1.73 -6.83 2.18
C GLU A 5 1.69 -6.69 0.67
N VAL A 6 1.62 -5.45 0.18
CA VAL A 6 1.49 -5.15 -1.24
C VAL A 6 2.51 -4.11 -1.61
N GLU A 7 3.21 -4.38 -2.71
CA GLU A 7 4.18 -3.47 -3.31
C GLU A 7 3.57 -2.88 -4.58
N GLY A 8 3.79 -1.59 -4.79
CA GLY A 8 3.28 -0.86 -5.94
C GLY A 8 4.28 0.18 -6.42
N LYS A 9 4.06 0.70 -7.63
CA LYS A 9 4.86 1.82 -8.14
C LYS A 9 4.68 3.07 -7.27
N THR A 10 3.50 3.23 -6.67
CA THR A 10 3.16 4.30 -5.74
C THR A 10 2.40 3.76 -4.54
N THR A 11 2.44 4.47 -3.41
CA THR A 11 1.71 4.13 -2.18
C THR A 11 0.22 4.06 -2.49
N LYS A 12 -0.30 4.97 -3.31
CA LYS A 12 -1.69 4.94 -3.76
C LYS A 12 -2.05 3.65 -4.52
N GLU A 13 -1.21 3.22 -5.47
CA GLU A 13 -1.45 1.96 -6.19
C GLU A 13 -1.38 0.75 -5.27
N ALA A 14 -0.40 0.71 -4.37
CA ALA A 14 -0.21 -0.37 -3.43
C ALA A 14 -1.42 -0.50 -2.49
N ILE A 15 -1.92 0.62 -1.95
CA ILE A 15 -3.11 0.67 -1.10
C ILE A 15 -4.34 0.21 -1.89
N LYS A 16 -4.57 0.74 -3.09
CA LYS A 16 -5.74 0.39 -3.91
C LYS A 16 -5.75 -1.11 -4.27
N SER A 17 -4.60 -1.66 -4.62
CA SER A 17 -4.45 -3.10 -4.88
C SER A 17 -4.67 -3.94 -3.63
N ALA A 18 -4.18 -3.50 -2.47
CA ALA A 18 -4.38 -4.20 -1.21
C ALA A 18 -5.85 -4.24 -0.80
N LEU A 19 -6.54 -3.09 -0.85
CA LEU A 19 -7.98 -3.00 -0.59
C LEU A 19 -8.79 -3.89 -1.52
N ARG A 20 -8.45 -3.89 -2.83
CA ARG A 20 -9.13 -4.71 -3.83
C ARG A 20 -8.89 -6.22 -3.63
N LYS A 21 -7.69 -6.62 -3.20
CA LYS A 21 -7.37 -8.02 -2.86
C LYS A 21 -8.11 -8.50 -1.61
N LEU A 22 -8.24 -7.64 -0.61
CA LEU A 22 -8.95 -7.97 0.62
C LEU A 22 -10.47 -7.88 0.47
N GLY A 23 -10.97 -7.13 -0.51
CA GLY A 23 -12.41 -6.95 -0.74
C GLY A 23 -13.12 -6.19 0.39
N VAL A 24 -12.37 -5.34 1.11
CA VAL A 24 -12.85 -4.61 2.29
C VAL A 24 -12.69 -3.10 2.08
N ALA A 25 -13.48 -2.33 2.79
CA ALA A 25 -13.36 -0.89 2.81
C ALA A 25 -12.08 -0.45 3.54
N LYS A 26 -11.56 0.72 3.16
CA LYS A 26 -10.41 1.36 3.82
C LYS A 26 -10.65 1.63 5.32
N ASP A 27 -11.92 1.76 5.72
CA ASP A 27 -12.33 2.01 7.10
C ASP A 27 -12.20 0.77 7.99
N ASP A 28 -12.41 -0.42 7.44
CA ASP A 28 -12.29 -1.70 8.15
C ASP A 28 -10.86 -2.29 8.08
N VAL A 29 -9.89 -1.50 7.61
CA VAL A 29 -8.49 -1.90 7.57
C VAL A 29 -7.57 -0.86 8.17
N ASP A 30 -6.44 -1.34 8.65
CA ASP A 30 -5.30 -0.54 9.06
C ASP A 30 -4.26 -0.57 7.95
N VAL A 31 -3.94 0.60 7.39
CA VAL A 31 -2.94 0.74 6.32
C VAL A 31 -1.67 1.30 6.93
N LYS A 32 -0.60 0.50 6.91
CA LYS A 32 0.72 0.88 7.38
C LYS A 32 1.69 0.96 6.21
N ILE A 33 2.26 2.13 5.98
CA ILE A 33 3.28 2.32 4.95
C ILE A 33 4.60 1.80 5.52
N LEU A 34 5.15 0.76 4.89
CA LEU A 34 6.45 0.19 5.27
C LEU A 34 7.59 0.85 4.50
N ASN A 35 7.32 1.22 3.25
CA ASN A 35 8.28 1.89 2.38
C ASN A 35 7.54 2.93 1.55
N GLU A 36 7.89 4.20 1.69
CA GLU A 36 7.38 5.28 0.87
C GLU A 36 8.06 5.24 -0.51
N GLU A 37 7.31 5.44 -1.60
CA GLU A 37 7.96 5.62 -2.90
C GLU A 37 8.84 6.86 -2.89
N GLN A 38 10.08 6.71 -3.33
CA GLN A 38 10.90 7.87 -3.63
C GLN A 38 10.55 8.35 -5.03
N LYS A 39 9.78 9.43 -5.12
CA LYS A 39 9.68 10.21 -6.35
C LYS A 39 11.02 10.93 -6.53
N GLY A 40 11.84 10.45 -7.45
CA GLY A 40 13.03 11.17 -7.89
C GLY A 40 12.62 12.58 -8.31
N LEU A 41 13.23 13.58 -7.70
CA LEU A 41 13.11 14.96 -8.16
C LEU A 41 13.68 15.00 -9.59
N PHE A 42 13.00 15.65 -10.54
CA PHE A 42 13.31 15.70 -11.99
C PHE A 42 12.87 14.52 -12.87
N GLY A 43 11.64 14.02 -12.74
CA GLY A 43 11.00 13.22 -13.80
C GLY A 43 11.67 11.86 -14.13
N MET A 44 12.71 11.49 -13.38
CA MET A 44 13.37 10.20 -13.47
C MET A 44 12.53 9.19 -12.69
N SER A 45 12.28 8.05 -13.33
CA SER A 45 11.53 6.95 -12.73
C SER A 45 12.26 6.47 -11.47
N GLY A 46 11.77 6.89 -10.31
CA GLY A 46 12.29 6.48 -9.02
C GLY A 46 12.28 4.96 -8.91
N THR A 47 13.45 4.37 -8.71
CA THR A 47 13.68 2.91 -8.70
C THR A 47 13.00 2.24 -7.49
N HIS A 48 12.60 3.00 -6.48
CA HIS A 48 12.04 2.46 -5.24
C HIS A 48 10.51 2.33 -5.28
N LYS A 49 10.06 1.07 -5.22
CA LYS A 49 8.63 0.73 -5.11
C LYS A 49 8.12 1.05 -3.71
N ALA A 50 6.88 1.52 -3.65
CA ALA A 50 6.16 1.68 -2.39
C ALA A 50 5.75 0.32 -1.84
N LYS A 51 5.84 0.14 -0.53
CA LYS A 51 5.37 -1.06 0.16
C LYS A 51 4.42 -0.67 1.28
N VAL A 52 3.23 -1.27 1.27
CA VAL A 52 2.21 -1.05 2.29
C VAL A 52 1.75 -2.37 2.87
N LYS A 53 1.49 -2.37 4.16
CA LYS A 53 0.91 -3.47 4.90
C LYS A 53 -0.51 -3.10 5.29
N VAL A 54 -1.47 -3.88 4.82
CA VAL A 54 -2.88 -3.66 5.12
C VAL A 54 -3.36 -4.78 6.04
N THR A 55 -3.88 -4.41 7.20
CA THR A 55 -4.37 -5.34 8.22
C THR A 55 -5.87 -5.16 8.39
N VAL A 56 -6.65 -6.23 8.25
CA VAL A 56 -8.10 -6.17 8.48
C VAL A 56 -8.36 -6.01 9.96
N LYS A 57 -9.03 -4.90 10.32
CA LYS A 57 -9.55 -4.68 11.66
C LYS A 57 -10.72 -5.64 11.83
N LYS A 58 -10.51 -6.69 12.63
CA LYS A 58 -11.57 -7.62 12.99
C LYS A 58 -12.44 -6.88 14.01
N ARG A 59 -13.71 -6.61 13.67
CA ARG A 59 -14.72 -6.25 14.67
C ARG A 59 -15.01 -7.45 15.57
#